data_AF-A0A3S0SI65-F1
#
_entry.id   AF-A0A3S0SI65-F1
#
_cell.length_a   1.000
_cell.length_b   1.000
_cell.length_c   1.000
_cell.angle_alpha   90.00
_cell.angle_beta   90.00
_cell.angle_gamma   90.00
#
_symmetry.space_group_name_H-M   'P 1'
#
loop_
_entity.id
_entity.type
_entity.pdbx_description
1 polymer ?
#
loop_
_entity_poly.entity_id
_entity_poly.type
_entity_poly.pdbx_seq_one_letter_code
_entity_poly.pdbx_strand_id
1 'polypeptide(L)'
;MADILAFPERRPAAQPQLRAVPQSTAAYNRNQLIYASEAFAAALAETCGSLQFTNDGNALDETSAICSGETLQSALTGIMHLLNLRGMAEDAALRRSIRHWLERNGGHRG
;
A
#
# COMPACT_ATOMS: atom_id res chain seq x y z
N MET A 1 -25.55 -28.75 44.50
CA MET A 1 -24.81 -27.47 44.35
C MET A 1 -24.18 -27.48 42.97
N ALA A 2 -24.62 -26.60 42.07
CA ALA A 2 -24.03 -26.46 40.74
C ALA A 2 -23.44 -25.04 40.66
N ASP A 3 -22.12 -24.94 40.58
CA ASP A 3 -21.42 -23.68 40.37
C ASP A 3 -21.65 -23.21 38.93
N ILE A 4 -22.36 -22.09 38.81
CA ILE A 4 -22.54 -21.40 37.54
C ILE A 4 -21.22 -20.66 37.27
N LEU A 5 -20.42 -21.20 36.34
CA LEU A 5 -19.28 -20.50 35.75
C LEU A 5 -19.81 -19.28 34.98
N ALA A 6 -19.75 -18.10 35.59
CA ALA A 6 -20.02 -16.85 34.90
C ALA A 6 -18.90 -16.59 33.89
N PHE A 7 -19.25 -16.59 32.60
CA PHE A 7 -18.32 -16.19 31.54
C PHE A 7 -17.95 -14.71 31.71
N PRO A 8 -16.67 -14.33 31.51
CA PRO A 8 -16.26 -12.93 31.56
C PRO A 8 -16.97 -12.17 30.44
N GLU A 9 -17.79 -11.18 30.81
CA GLU A 9 -18.42 -10.27 29.88
C GLU A 9 -17.35 -9.61 28.99
N ARG A 10 -17.44 -9.81 27.68
CA ARG A 10 -16.64 -9.05 26.71
C ARG A 10 -16.96 -7.58 26.93
N ARG A 11 -16.00 -6.80 27.45
CA ARG A 11 -16.09 -5.33 27.46
C ARG A 11 -16.50 -4.88 26.06
N PRO A 12 -17.52 -4.01 25.91
CA PRO A 12 -17.86 -3.48 24.60
C PRO A 12 -16.60 -2.83 24.03
N ALA A 13 -16.19 -3.27 22.83
CA ALA A 13 -15.07 -2.67 22.12
C ALA A 13 -15.31 -1.17 22.09
N ALA A 14 -14.39 -0.39 22.65
CA ALA A 14 -14.48 1.06 22.67
C ALA A 14 -14.78 1.51 21.22
N GLN A 15 -15.96 2.11 21.01
CA GLN A 15 -16.31 2.65 19.72
C GLN A 15 -15.16 3.56 19.27
N PRO A 16 -14.62 3.41 18.06
CA PRO A 16 -13.59 4.31 17.57
C PRO A 16 -14.20 5.72 17.56
N GLN A 17 -13.82 6.53 18.55
CA GLN A 17 -14.28 7.91 18.63
C GLN A 17 -13.74 8.63 17.40
N LEU A 18 -14.65 9.05 16.52
CA LEU A 18 -14.37 9.91 15.38
C LEU A 18 -13.79 11.22 15.91
N ARG A 19 -12.48 11.29 16.08
CA ARG A 19 -11.78 12.53 16.42
C ARG A 19 -11.87 13.46 15.21
N ALA A 20 -12.33 14.69 15.44
CA ALA A 20 -12.22 15.74 14.46
C ALA A 20 -10.73 15.95 14.12
N VAL A 21 -10.36 15.58 12.90
CA VAL A 21 -9.01 15.77 12.38
C VAL A 21 -8.94 17.20 11.80
N PRO A 22 -7.88 17.99 12.05
CA PRO A 22 -7.71 19.28 11.41
C PRO A 22 -7.87 19.17 9.89
N GLN A 23 -8.58 20.10 9.24
CA GLN A 23 -8.88 20.01 7.80
C GLN A 23 -7.63 19.84 6.92
N SER A 24 -6.50 20.45 7.31
CA SER A 24 -5.21 20.27 6.64
C SER A 24 -4.69 18.84 6.72
N THR A 25 -4.86 18.17 7.87
CA THR A 25 -4.48 16.77 8.06
C THR A 25 -5.47 15.84 7.34
N ALA A 26 -6.75 16.17 7.30
CA ALA A 26 -7.75 15.42 6.55
C ALA A 26 -7.48 15.48 5.03
N ALA A 27 -7.15 16.65 4.49
CA ALA A 27 -6.78 16.83 3.09
C ALA A 27 -5.48 16.09 2.75
N TYR A 28 -4.46 16.19 3.61
CA TYR A 28 -3.22 15.43 3.46
C TYR A 28 -3.50 13.92 3.42
N ASN A 29 -4.27 13.41 4.39
CA ASN A 29 -4.57 11.98 4.48
C ASN A 29 -5.32 11.50 3.25
N ARG A 30 -6.32 12.28 2.80
CA ARG A 30 -7.06 12.00 1.57
C ARG A 30 -6.14 11.91 0.36
N ASN A 31 -5.22 12.87 0.21
CA ASN A 31 -4.30 12.88 -0.93
C ASN A 31 -3.35 11.68 -0.90
N GLN A 32 -2.82 11.31 0.27
CA GLN A 32 -2.00 10.09 0.37
C GLN A 32 -2.79 8.84 -0.02
N LEU A 33 -4.06 8.73 0.38
CA LEU A 33 -4.92 7.61 -0.01
C LEU A 33 -5.21 7.59 -1.51
N ILE A 34 -5.46 8.75 -2.13
CA ILE A 34 -5.66 8.87 -3.58
C ILE A 34 -4.41 8.40 -4.32
N TYR A 35 -3.24 8.94 -3.98
CA TYR A 35 -2.00 8.54 -4.64
C TYR A 35 -1.64 7.07 -4.43
N ALA A 36 -1.90 6.53 -3.23
CA ALA A 36 -1.75 5.10 -2.97
C ALA A 36 -2.67 4.27 -3.87
N SER A 37 -3.95 4.66 -3.97
CA SER A 37 -4.94 3.97 -4.81
C SER A 37 -4.54 3.98 -6.29
N GLU A 38 -4.12 5.12 -6.82
CA GLU A 38 -3.70 5.24 -8.22
C GLU A 38 -2.48 4.35 -8.51
N ALA A 39 -1.49 4.36 -7.62
CA ALA A 39 -0.29 3.55 -7.77
C ALA A 39 -0.58 2.03 -7.72
N PHE A 40 -1.47 1.58 -6.82
CA PHE A 40 -1.89 0.18 -6.78
C PHE A 40 -2.77 -0.20 -7.99
N ALA A 41 -3.59 0.72 -8.50
CA ALA A 41 -4.36 0.48 -9.71
C ALA A 41 -3.45 0.26 -10.93
N ALA A 42 -2.36 1.04 -11.04
CA ALA A 42 -1.34 0.83 -12.06
C ALA A 42 -0.67 -0.54 -11.93
N ALA A 43 -0.16 -0.88 -10.73
CA ALA A 43 0.46 -2.18 -10.47
C ALA A 43 -0.48 -3.36 -10.78
N LEU A 44 -1.76 -3.23 -10.44
CA LEU A 44 -2.78 -4.23 -10.75
C LEU A 44 -2.99 -4.37 -12.26
N ALA A 45 -3.13 -3.24 -12.98
CA ALA A 45 -3.32 -3.25 -14.43
C ALA A 45 -2.13 -3.91 -15.15
N GLU A 46 -0.90 -3.58 -14.75
CA GLU A 46 0.33 -4.17 -15.28
C GLU A 46 0.40 -5.69 -15.01
N THR A 47 -0.02 -6.10 -13.80
CA THR A 47 -0.06 -7.52 -13.42
C THR A 47 -1.11 -8.29 -14.21
N CYS A 48 -2.31 -7.73 -14.35
CA CYS A 48 -3.39 -8.33 -15.14
C CYS A 48 -3.02 -8.42 -16.63
N GLY A 49 -2.39 -7.38 -17.19
CA GLY A 49 -1.89 -7.40 -18.57
C GLY A 49 -0.88 -8.50 -18.80
N SER A 50 0.08 -8.66 -17.88
CA SER A 50 1.08 -9.72 -17.93
C SER A 50 0.45 -11.12 -17.78
N LEU A 51 -0.52 -11.27 -16.89
CA LEU A 51 -1.27 -12.52 -16.73
C LEU A 51 -2.01 -12.91 -18.02
N GLN A 52 -2.70 -11.95 -18.65
CA GLN A 52 -3.39 -12.19 -19.90
C GLN A 52 -2.41 -12.60 -21.01
N PHE A 53 -1.28 -11.91 -21.12
CA PHE A 53 -0.24 -12.23 -22.08
C PHE A 53 0.29 -13.67 -21.92
N THR A 54 0.48 -14.12 -20.67
CA THR A 54 0.87 -15.51 -20.38
C THR A 54 -0.24 -16.52 -20.66
N ASN A 55 -1.50 -16.16 -20.41
CA ASN A 55 -2.65 -17.02 -20.71
C ASN A 55 -2.83 -17.23 -22.22
N ASP A 56 -2.44 -16.24 -23.03
CA ASP A 56 -2.43 -16.33 -24.49
C ASP A 56 -1.27 -17.22 -25.01
N GLY A 57 -0.45 -17.80 -24.12
CA GLY A 57 0.63 -18.72 -24.45
C GLY A 57 1.97 -18.05 -24.73
N ASN A 58 2.09 -16.74 -24.50
CA ASN A 58 3.33 -16.00 -24.71
C ASN A 58 4.23 -16.04 -23.47
N ALA A 59 5.54 -15.97 -23.69
CA ALA A 59 6.52 -15.85 -22.61
C ALA A 59 6.79 -14.39 -22.30
N LEU A 60 6.80 -14.02 -21.02
CA LEU A 60 7.20 -12.68 -20.57
C LEU A 60 8.67 -12.44 -20.90
N ASP A 61 8.97 -11.24 -21.36
CA ASP A 61 10.33 -10.79 -21.65
C ASP A 61 10.72 -9.59 -20.77
N GLU A 62 11.96 -9.13 -20.89
CA GLU A 62 12.49 -8.02 -20.09
C GLU A 62 11.76 -6.69 -20.31
N THR A 63 10.96 -6.56 -21.38
CA THR A 63 10.19 -5.35 -21.69
C THR A 63 8.84 -5.32 -20.97
N SER A 64 8.37 -6.46 -20.47
CA SER A 64 7.13 -6.57 -19.72
C SER A 64 7.26 -5.84 -18.38
N ALA A 65 6.24 -5.05 -17.99
CA ALA A 65 6.25 -4.21 -16.78
C ALA A 65 6.61 -4.96 -15.48
N ILE A 66 6.23 -6.25 -15.39
CA ILE A 66 6.62 -7.13 -14.28
C ILE A 66 8.13 -7.41 -14.26
N CYS A 67 8.71 -7.66 -15.44
CA CYS A 67 10.11 -8.07 -15.59
C CYS A 67 11.07 -6.88 -15.59
N SER A 68 10.63 -5.71 -16.08
CA SER A 68 11.39 -4.47 -16.05
C SER A 68 11.41 -3.78 -14.68
N GLY A 69 10.55 -4.23 -13.75
CA GLY A 69 10.44 -3.68 -12.41
C GLY A 69 9.50 -2.48 -12.27
N GLU A 70 8.81 -2.08 -13.35
CA GLU A 70 7.78 -1.04 -13.32
C GLU A 70 6.64 -1.39 -12.36
N THR A 71 6.23 -2.66 -12.32
CA THR A 71 5.18 -3.13 -11.39
C THR A 71 5.61 -3.04 -9.95
N LEU A 72 6.87 -3.35 -9.67
CA LEU A 72 7.44 -3.17 -8.34
C LEU A 72 7.51 -1.67 -7.99
N GLN A 73 7.87 -0.80 -8.94
CA GLN A 73 7.89 0.64 -8.74
C GLN A 73 6.50 1.21 -8.42
N SER A 74 5.48 0.81 -9.18
CA SER A 74 4.07 1.19 -8.95
C SER A 74 3.62 0.76 -7.54
N ALA A 75 3.87 -0.50 -7.16
CA ALA A 75 3.52 -1.01 -5.83
C ALA A 75 4.26 -0.28 -4.69
N LEU A 76 5.58 -0.08 -4.83
CA LEU A 76 6.40 0.62 -3.83
C LEU A 76 6.01 2.09 -3.66
N THR A 77 5.59 2.75 -4.73
CA THR A 77 5.04 4.11 -4.68
C THR A 77 3.77 4.14 -3.83
N GLY A 78 2.84 3.20 -4.06
CA GLY A 78 1.63 3.08 -3.24
C GLY A 78 1.93 2.82 -1.76
N ILE A 79 2.87 1.91 -1.48
CA ILE A 79 3.31 1.62 -0.11
C ILE A 79 3.90 2.86 0.55
N MET A 80 4.72 3.66 -0.14
CA MET A 80 5.29 4.89 0.41
C MET A 80 4.19 5.87 0.90
N HIS A 81 3.12 6.02 0.12
CA HIS A 81 1.99 6.87 0.48
C HIS A 81 1.20 6.32 1.68
N LEU A 82 1.04 5.00 1.79
CA LEU A 82 0.45 4.39 2.99
C LEU A 82 1.34 4.55 4.22
N LEU A 83 2.67 4.39 4.05
CA LEU A 83 3.61 4.62 5.14
C LEU A 83 3.51 6.05 5.63
N ASN A 84 3.44 7.04 4.72
CA ASN A 84 3.24 8.46 5.07
C ASN A 84 2.07 8.70 6.03
N LEU A 85 0.97 7.95 5.90
CA LEU A 85 -0.18 8.01 6.81
C LEU A 85 0.11 7.43 8.20
N ARG A 86 0.91 6.37 8.28
CA ARG A 86 1.25 5.67 9.54
C ARG A 86 2.21 6.45 10.44
N GLY A 87 2.78 7.55 9.95
CA GLY A 87 3.72 8.39 10.71
C GLY A 87 5.17 7.92 10.60
N MET A 88 6.14 8.83 10.78
CA MET A 88 7.54 8.61 10.38
C MET A 88 8.36 7.73 11.35
N ALA A 89 7.91 7.55 12.60
CA ALA A 89 8.73 6.94 13.65
C ALA A 89 8.81 5.41 13.56
N GLU A 90 7.74 4.73 13.18
CA GLU A 90 7.69 3.26 13.22
C GLU A 90 8.37 2.57 12.03
N ASP A 91 8.49 3.26 10.88
CA ASP A 91 8.90 2.64 9.61
C ASP A 91 10.07 3.36 8.91
N ALA A 92 10.91 4.09 9.66
CA ALA A 92 11.98 4.92 9.10
C ALA A 92 12.99 4.13 8.23
N ALA A 93 13.31 2.89 8.60
CA ALA A 93 14.19 2.02 7.82
C ALA A 93 13.53 1.61 6.49
N LEU A 94 12.30 1.11 6.55
CA LEU A 94 11.54 0.69 5.36
C LEU A 94 11.34 1.84 4.38
N ARG A 95 10.95 3.03 4.87
CA ARG A 95 10.82 4.24 4.05
C ARG A 95 12.13 4.61 3.36
N ARG A 96 13.26 4.54 4.07
CA ARG A 96 14.57 4.82 3.46
C ARG A 96 14.91 3.81 2.38
N SER A 97 14.71 2.53 2.63
CA SER A 97 14.96 1.46 1.65
C SER A 97 14.09 1.62 0.40
N ILE A 98 12.79 1.86 0.57
CA ILE A 98 11.87 2.07 -0.57
C ILE A 98 12.26 3.33 -1.33
N ARG A 99 12.54 4.44 -0.65
CA ARG A 99 12.95 5.68 -1.32
C ARG A 99 14.25 5.48 -2.10
N HIS A 100 15.26 4.86 -1.50
CA HIS A 100 16.52 4.59 -2.17
C HIS A 100 16.33 3.72 -3.41
N TRP A 101 15.46 2.72 -3.33
CA TRP A 101 15.12 1.88 -4.48
C TRP A 101 14.40 2.69 -5.57
N LEU A 102 13.41 3.53 -5.20
CA LEU A 102 12.68 4.37 -6.15
C LEU A 102 13.57 5.43 -6.80
N GLU A 103 14.52 6.02 -6.08
CA GLU A 103 15.50 6.96 -6.64
C GLU A 103 16.43 6.28 -7.65
N ARG A 104 16.85 5.04 -7.35
CA ARG A 104 17.75 4.28 -8.22
C ARG A 104 17.08 3.76 -9.49
N ASN A 105 15.81 3.38 -9.40
CA ASN A 105 15.10 2.68 -10.49
C ASN A 105 14.01 3.53 -11.16
N GLY A 106 13.41 4.49 -10.45
CA GLY A 106 12.29 5.30 -10.94
C GLY A 106 12.68 6.54 -11.75
N GLY A 107 13.98 6.81 -11.92
CA GLY A 107 14.51 7.94 -12.69
C GLY A 107 14.54 7.75 -14.21
N HIS A 108 14.13 6.60 -14.76
CA HIS A 108 14.16 6.31 -16.20
C HIS A 108 12.93 6.81 -16.99
N ARG A 109 12.21 7.82 -16.47
CA ARG A 109 11.26 8.60 -17.28
C ARG A 109 11.97 9.85 -17.82
N GLY A 110 12.78 9.66 -18.85
CA GLY A 110 13.43 10.70 -19.65
C GLY A 110 13.29 10.39 -21.11
#